data_AF-A0A941GRV6-F1
#
_entry.id   AF-A0A941GRV6-F1
#
_cell.length_a   1.000
_cell.length_b   1.000
_cell.length_c   1.000
_cell.angle_alpha   90.00
_cell.angle_beta   90.00
_cell.angle_gamma   90.00
#
_symmetry.space_group_name_H-M   'P 1'
#
loop_
_entity.id
_entity.type
_entity.pdbx_description
1 polymer ?
#
loop_
_entity_poly.entity_id
_entity_poly.type
_entity_poly.pdbx_seq_one_letter_code
_entity_poly.pdbx_strand_id
1 'polypeptide(L)'
;KSTQGELLGFKTIITPSKEKVKTHIKKVGEVIDKHNCTPQEALIKQLNPIIRGWSNYYSTVVSKETYSECDNIIYSQLKRWGERRHPMKSKTWVARKYWHTHGGNHWTFSTRSDKEGGMKLYRHAETPIVRHVKVKGNKSPFDGDLTYWASRMGKHPEVSTRVATLLKKQKGKCAHCGLTFRDGDLMEVDHIIPKGKGGKDTYSNLQLLHRHCHDDKTARDGSLNCARVKARISEKPCDAKVARTVLKTSQRGDSLT
;
A
#
# COMPACT_ATOMS: atom_id res chain seq x y z
N LYS A 1 21.67 -0.39 -19.08
CA LYS A 1 22.82 -1.31 -19.22
C LYS A 1 22.75 -1.91 -20.62
N SER A 2 23.87 -2.16 -21.29
CA SER A 2 23.90 -2.91 -22.55
C SER A 2 23.39 -4.33 -22.30
N THR A 3 23.13 -5.07 -23.37
CA THR A 3 22.86 -6.52 -23.31
C THR A 3 23.98 -7.30 -22.61
N GLN A 4 25.19 -6.74 -22.54
CA GLN A 4 26.36 -7.28 -21.84
C GLN A 4 26.54 -6.73 -20.41
N GLY A 5 25.59 -5.94 -19.89
CA GLY A 5 25.61 -5.45 -18.50
C GLY A 5 26.38 -4.15 -18.27
N GLU A 6 27.00 -3.56 -19.29
CA GLU A 6 27.76 -2.31 -19.21
C GLU A 6 26.85 -1.10 -19.03
N LEU A 7 27.30 -0.07 -18.32
CA LEU A 7 26.51 1.16 -18.13
C LEU A 7 26.58 2.01 -19.41
N LEU A 8 25.45 2.20 -20.08
CA LEU A 8 25.33 2.92 -21.37
C LEU A 8 25.60 4.45 -21.27
N GLY A 9 26.07 4.97 -20.13
CA GLY A 9 26.38 6.39 -19.92
C GLY A 9 25.18 7.34 -19.83
N PHE A 10 24.01 7.02 -20.40
CA PHE A 10 22.82 7.89 -20.36
C PHE A 10 21.83 7.51 -19.24
N LYS A 11 21.18 8.54 -18.66
CA LYS A 11 20.15 8.40 -17.62
C LYS A 11 18.77 8.61 -18.24
N THR A 12 17.94 7.57 -18.27
CA THR A 12 16.56 7.68 -18.75
C THR A 12 15.69 8.47 -17.77
N ILE A 13 15.12 9.58 -18.24
CA ILE A 13 14.16 10.40 -17.50
C ILE A 13 12.79 10.22 -18.15
N ILE A 14 11.88 9.57 -17.44
CA ILE A 14 10.49 9.40 -17.89
C ILE A 14 9.65 10.48 -17.22
N THR A 15 9.01 11.33 -18.02
CA THR A 15 8.12 12.41 -17.59
C THR A 15 6.76 12.27 -18.27
N PRO A 16 5.67 12.87 -17.72
CA PRO A 16 4.40 12.94 -18.41
C PRO A 16 4.54 13.66 -19.76
N SER A 17 3.88 13.14 -20.81
CA SER A 17 3.96 13.78 -22.13
C SER A 17 3.19 15.10 -22.17
N LYS A 18 3.71 16.07 -22.92
CA LYS A 18 3.11 17.41 -23.06
C LYS A 18 1.66 17.37 -23.51
N GLU A 19 1.31 16.44 -24.40
CA GLU A 19 -0.07 16.26 -24.87
C GLU A 19 -1.02 15.84 -23.75
N LYS A 20 -0.63 14.87 -22.92
CA LYS A 20 -1.46 14.39 -21.81
C LYS A 20 -1.63 15.45 -20.72
N VAL A 21 -0.60 16.25 -20.49
CA VAL A 21 -0.68 17.43 -19.60
C VAL A 21 -1.71 18.42 -20.13
N LYS A 22 -1.65 18.79 -21.42
CA LYS A 22 -2.63 19.69 -22.05
C LYS A 22 -4.05 19.15 -21.95
N THR A 23 -4.27 17.85 -22.22
CA THR A 23 -5.60 17.23 -22.11
C THR A 23 -6.15 17.31 -20.68
N HIS A 24 -5.31 17.07 -19.68
CA HIS A 24 -5.70 17.16 -18.27
C HIS A 24 -6.08 18.58 -17.87
N ILE A 25 -5.26 19.56 -18.22
CA ILE A 25 -5.53 20.98 -17.95
C ILE A 25 -6.80 21.46 -18.66
N LYS A 26 -7.04 21.02 -19.89
CA LYS A 26 -8.28 21.31 -20.62
C LYS A 26 -9.49 20.75 -19.87
N LYS A 27 -9.43 19.48 -19.43
CA LYS A 27 -10.50 18.85 -18.66
C LYS A 27 -10.79 19.60 -17.35
N VAL A 28 -9.76 20.04 -16.63
CA VAL A 28 -9.92 20.85 -15.42
C VAL A 28 -10.57 22.20 -15.75
N GLY A 29 -10.11 22.87 -16.82
CA GLY A 29 -10.69 24.13 -17.29
C GLY A 29 -12.18 23.99 -17.64
N GLU A 30 -12.57 22.94 -18.35
CA GLU A 30 -13.97 22.66 -18.68
C GLU A 30 -14.85 22.49 -17.43
N VAL A 31 -14.32 21.87 -16.37
CA VAL A 31 -15.04 21.76 -15.08
C VAL A 31 -15.18 23.13 -14.43
N ILE A 32 -14.13 23.95 -14.41
CA ILE A 32 -14.16 25.31 -13.86
C ILE A 32 -15.18 26.18 -14.61
N ASP A 33 -15.20 26.12 -15.94
CA ASP A 33 -16.12 26.91 -16.77
C ASP A 33 -17.59 26.50 -16.57
N LYS A 34 -17.86 25.19 -16.47
CA LYS A 34 -19.22 24.68 -16.14
C LYS A 34 -19.71 25.11 -14.76
N HIS A 35 -18.80 25.38 -13.83
CA HIS A 35 -19.09 25.73 -12.44
C HIS A 35 -19.02 27.25 -12.18
N ASN A 36 -19.25 28.08 -13.20
CA ASN A 36 -19.20 29.54 -13.13
C ASN A 36 -20.11 30.15 -12.04
N CYS A 37 -21.32 29.61 -11.84
CA CYS A 37 -22.33 30.10 -10.89
C CYS A 37 -22.46 29.27 -9.61
N THR A 38 -21.78 28.13 -9.53
CA THR A 38 -21.91 27.19 -8.39
C THR A 38 -21.16 27.65 -7.13
N PRO A 39 -21.51 27.15 -5.93
CA PRO A 39 -20.73 27.40 -4.72
C PRO A 39 -19.28 26.90 -4.84
N GLN A 40 -18.35 27.59 -4.20
CA GLN A 40 -16.92 27.23 -4.20
C GLN A 40 -16.68 25.77 -3.75
N GLU A 41 -17.42 25.32 -2.75
CA GLU A 41 -17.32 23.95 -2.22
C GLU A 41 -17.65 22.89 -3.28
N ALA A 42 -18.70 23.12 -4.08
CA ALA A 42 -19.11 22.20 -5.14
C ALA A 42 -18.01 22.08 -6.21
N LEU A 43 -17.38 23.20 -6.59
CA LEU A 43 -16.24 23.20 -7.51
C LEU A 43 -15.06 22.39 -6.95
N ILE A 44 -14.71 22.57 -5.68
CA ILE A 44 -13.62 21.81 -5.03
C ILE A 44 -13.94 20.30 -5.01
N LYS A 45 -15.19 19.93 -4.67
CA LYS A 45 -15.63 18.52 -4.67
C LYS A 45 -15.46 17.85 -6.03
N GLN A 46 -15.71 18.58 -7.12
CA GLN A 46 -15.58 18.04 -8.48
C GLN A 46 -14.12 17.99 -8.97
N LEU A 47 -13.30 18.99 -8.63
CA LEU A 47 -11.91 19.05 -9.08
C LEU A 47 -11.00 18.05 -8.35
N ASN A 48 -11.20 17.85 -7.05
CA ASN A 48 -10.30 17.04 -6.22
C ASN A 48 -10.11 15.59 -6.74
N PRO A 49 -11.18 14.83 -7.09
CA PRO A 49 -11.02 13.48 -7.63
C PRO A 49 -10.24 13.45 -8.96
N ILE A 50 -10.45 14.43 -9.84
CA ILE A 50 -9.81 14.52 -11.15
C ILE A 50 -8.30 14.76 -10.98
N ILE A 51 -7.96 15.77 -10.18
CA ILE A 51 -6.56 16.11 -9.88
C ILE A 51 -5.87 14.93 -9.20
N ARG A 52 -6.47 14.40 -8.13
CA ARG A 52 -5.88 13.29 -7.35
C ARG A 52 -5.68 12.05 -8.20
N GLY A 53 -6.65 11.70 -9.05
CA GLY A 53 -6.54 10.56 -9.96
C GLY A 53 -5.37 10.71 -10.93
N TRP A 54 -5.25 11.89 -11.55
CA TRP A 54 -4.17 12.15 -12.50
C TRP A 54 -2.79 12.17 -11.83
N SER A 55 -2.66 12.79 -10.66
CA SER A 55 -1.40 12.80 -9.90
C SER A 55 -1.02 11.43 -9.35
N ASN A 56 -1.98 10.59 -8.97
CA ASN A 56 -1.69 9.21 -8.57
C ASN A 56 -1.20 8.37 -9.77
N TYR A 57 -1.79 8.57 -10.96
CA TYR A 57 -1.37 7.85 -12.16
C TYR A 57 0.10 8.13 -12.52
N TYR A 58 0.51 9.40 -12.45
CA TYR A 58 1.88 9.81 -12.77
C TYR A 58 2.82 9.82 -11.55
N SER A 59 2.42 9.26 -10.39
CA SER A 59 3.26 9.27 -9.18
C SER A 59 4.50 8.39 -9.28
N THR A 60 4.58 7.50 -10.28
CA THR A 60 5.68 6.56 -10.47
C THR A 60 6.84 7.13 -11.29
N VAL A 61 6.59 8.18 -12.06
CA VAL A 61 7.54 8.81 -12.99
C VAL A 61 8.02 10.18 -12.48
N VAL A 62 8.91 10.83 -13.22
CA VAL A 62 9.46 12.14 -12.84
C VAL A 62 8.42 13.22 -13.16
N SER A 63 7.57 13.54 -12.18
CA SER A 63 6.39 14.39 -12.43
C SER A 63 6.34 15.68 -11.62
N LYS A 64 7.30 15.92 -10.71
CA LYS A 64 7.22 17.07 -9.78
C LYS A 64 7.20 18.43 -10.47
N GLU A 65 8.03 18.62 -11.49
CA GLU A 65 8.05 19.86 -12.27
C GLU A 65 6.74 20.07 -13.02
N THR A 66 6.26 19.04 -13.72
CA THR A 66 4.95 19.04 -14.38
C THR A 66 3.80 19.31 -13.41
N TYR A 67 3.86 18.77 -12.20
CA TYR A 67 2.85 19.03 -11.16
C TYR A 67 2.80 20.50 -10.76
N SER A 68 3.96 21.12 -10.58
CA SER A 68 4.04 22.57 -10.30
C SER A 68 3.51 23.40 -11.45
N GLU A 69 3.83 23.04 -12.70
CA GLU A 69 3.29 23.70 -13.90
C GLU A 69 1.76 23.59 -13.95
N CYS A 70 1.21 22.40 -13.74
CA CYS A 70 -0.24 22.17 -13.68
C CYS A 70 -0.90 23.03 -12.59
N ASP A 71 -0.34 23.05 -11.39
CA ASP A 71 -0.84 23.86 -10.26
C ASP A 71 -0.87 25.36 -10.61
N ASN A 72 0.16 25.87 -11.30
CA ASN A 72 0.23 27.28 -11.71
C ASN A 72 -0.83 27.63 -12.77
N ILE A 73 -1.07 26.74 -13.74
CA ILE A 73 -2.09 26.95 -14.76
C ILE A 73 -3.48 26.92 -14.13
N ILE A 74 -3.75 25.95 -13.27
CA ILE A 74 -5.04 25.82 -12.57
C ILE A 74 -5.28 27.02 -11.65
N TYR A 75 -4.25 27.50 -10.96
CA TYR A 75 -4.32 28.74 -10.18
C TYR A 75 -4.75 29.92 -11.06
N SER A 76 -4.17 30.06 -12.24
CA SER A 76 -4.52 31.13 -13.18
C SER A 76 -5.96 31.02 -13.70
N GLN A 77 -6.44 29.80 -13.98
CA GLN A 77 -7.83 29.53 -14.34
C GLN A 77 -8.80 29.89 -13.20
N LEU A 78 -8.50 29.47 -11.97
CA LEU A 78 -9.31 29.75 -10.79
C LEU A 78 -9.30 31.24 -10.43
N LYS A 79 -8.17 31.93 -10.59
CA LYS A 79 -8.08 33.39 -10.44
C LYS A 79 -9.02 34.11 -11.39
N ARG A 80 -9.00 33.75 -12.68
CA ARG A 80 -9.93 34.30 -13.68
C ARG A 80 -11.39 33.99 -13.35
N TRP A 81 -11.68 32.77 -12.89
CA TRP A 81 -13.02 32.38 -12.42
C TRP A 81 -13.49 33.27 -11.26
N GLY A 82 -12.64 33.50 -10.26
CA GLY A 82 -12.96 34.34 -9.10
C GLY A 82 -13.16 35.81 -9.46
N GLU A 83 -12.29 36.37 -10.31
CA GLU A 83 -12.38 37.76 -10.78
C GLU A 83 -13.66 37.99 -11.61
N ARG A 84 -14.02 37.04 -12.49
CA ARG A 84 -15.25 37.11 -13.30
C ARG A 84 -16.52 37.13 -12.44
N ARG A 85 -16.53 36.42 -11.31
CA ARG A 85 -17.68 36.38 -10.40
C ARG A 85 -17.90 37.68 -9.62
N HIS A 86 -16.87 38.51 -9.50
CA HIS A 86 -16.93 39.74 -8.71
C HIS A 86 -16.36 40.92 -9.50
N PRO A 87 -17.02 41.33 -10.62
CA PRO A 87 -16.51 42.37 -11.50
C PRO A 87 -16.33 43.73 -10.82
N MET A 88 -17.13 43.99 -9.77
CA MET A 88 -17.09 45.24 -8.99
C MET A 88 -16.14 45.19 -7.78
N LYS A 89 -15.42 44.08 -7.56
CA LYS A 89 -14.50 43.93 -6.42
C LYS A 89 -13.06 43.96 -6.89
N SER A 90 -12.17 44.46 -6.03
CA SER A 90 -10.75 44.48 -6.34
C SER A 90 -10.17 43.05 -6.38
N LYS A 91 -9.11 42.86 -7.17
CA LYS A 91 -8.39 41.58 -7.27
C LYS A 91 -7.90 41.10 -5.90
N THR A 92 -7.46 42.01 -5.04
CA THR A 92 -7.04 41.73 -3.67
C THR A 92 -8.18 41.19 -2.81
N TRP A 93 -9.39 41.73 -2.98
CA TRP A 93 -10.57 41.23 -2.27
C TRP A 93 -10.93 39.82 -2.73
N VAL A 94 -10.90 39.56 -4.05
CA VAL A 94 -11.15 38.23 -4.63
C VAL A 94 -10.13 37.22 -4.10
N ALA A 95 -8.85 37.57 -4.08
CA ALA A 95 -7.78 36.75 -3.52
C ALA A 95 -8.08 36.38 -2.07
N ARG A 96 -8.36 37.36 -1.20
CA ARG A 96 -8.67 37.14 0.22
C ARG A 96 -9.93 36.31 0.46
N LYS A 97 -10.90 36.38 -0.45
CA LYS A 97 -12.17 35.63 -0.33
C LYS A 97 -11.99 34.13 -0.57
N TYR A 98 -11.17 33.76 -1.55
CA TYR A 98 -11.11 32.38 -2.05
C TYR A 98 -9.78 31.67 -1.75
N TRP A 99 -8.71 32.41 -1.47
CA TRP A 99 -7.41 31.86 -1.10
C TRP A 99 -7.11 32.13 0.36
N HIS A 100 -6.73 31.07 1.07
CA HIS A 100 -6.45 31.10 2.51
C HIS A 100 -5.12 30.41 2.83
N THR A 101 -4.61 30.71 4.03
CA THR A 101 -3.39 30.10 4.54
C THR A 101 -3.70 28.74 5.16
N HIS A 102 -3.04 27.69 4.68
CA HIS A 102 -3.11 26.34 5.25
C HIS A 102 -1.71 25.75 5.34
N GLY A 103 -1.29 25.32 6.54
CA GLY A 103 -0.01 24.63 6.75
C GLY A 103 1.21 25.36 6.16
N GLY A 104 1.26 26.69 6.31
CA GLY A 104 2.34 27.54 5.77
C GLY A 104 2.18 27.96 4.30
N ASN A 105 1.19 27.44 3.57
CA ASN A 105 0.90 27.88 2.20
C ASN A 105 -0.22 28.93 2.18
N HIS A 106 0.14 30.18 1.87
CA HIS A 106 -0.75 31.35 1.87
C HIS A 106 -1.71 31.43 0.68
N TRP A 107 -1.51 30.62 -0.37
CA TRP A 107 -2.28 30.68 -1.62
C TRP A 107 -3.02 29.37 -1.89
N THR A 108 -3.78 28.89 -0.89
CA THR A 108 -4.57 27.66 -1.03
C THR A 108 -6.02 27.99 -1.35
N PHE A 109 -6.51 27.59 -2.53
CA PHE A 109 -7.92 27.74 -2.91
C PHE A 109 -8.77 26.86 -1.98
N SER A 110 -9.52 27.49 -1.10
CA SER A 110 -10.23 26.80 -0.01
C SER A 110 -11.41 27.62 0.50
N THR A 111 -12.37 26.92 1.09
CA THR A 111 -13.50 27.57 1.75
C THR A 111 -13.10 28.03 3.14
N ARG A 112 -13.59 29.21 3.54
CA ARG A 112 -13.48 29.69 4.92
C ARG A 112 -14.42 28.85 5.78
N SER A 113 -13.87 27.90 6.53
CA SER A 113 -14.65 27.14 7.51
C SER A 113 -14.22 27.55 8.90
N ASP A 114 -15.17 28.05 9.68
CA ASP A 114 -14.97 28.50 11.07
C ASP A 114 -14.81 27.31 12.04
N LYS A 115 -14.95 26.07 11.54
CA LYS A 115 -14.64 24.81 12.22
C LYS A 115 -13.62 24.04 11.39
N GLU A 116 -12.79 23.19 12.01
CA GLU A 116 -11.60 22.49 11.48
C GLU A 116 -11.77 21.58 10.24
N GLY A 117 -12.61 21.93 9.25
CA GLY A 117 -13.00 21.08 8.12
C GLY A 117 -13.27 21.83 6.81
N GLY A 118 -12.64 22.98 6.58
CA GLY A 118 -12.75 23.70 5.31
C GLY A 118 -12.27 22.85 4.14
N MET A 119 -13.06 22.77 3.07
CA MET A 119 -12.62 22.06 1.87
C MET A 119 -11.55 22.87 1.17
N LYS A 120 -10.40 22.23 0.93
CA LYS A 120 -9.29 22.76 0.14
C LYS A 120 -9.15 22.02 -1.18
N LEU A 121 -8.70 22.74 -2.20
CA LEU A 121 -8.31 22.15 -3.47
C LEU A 121 -7.03 21.33 -3.28
N TYR A 122 -7.04 20.11 -3.79
CA TYR A 122 -5.86 19.25 -3.83
C TYR A 122 -4.86 19.80 -4.84
N ARG A 123 -3.58 19.82 -4.45
CA ARG A 123 -2.48 20.24 -5.33
C ARG A 123 -1.77 19.04 -5.92
N HIS A 124 -1.40 19.11 -7.19
CA HIS A 124 -0.63 18.04 -7.82
C HIS A 124 0.70 17.84 -7.10
N ALA A 125 1.36 18.93 -6.71
CA ALA A 125 2.66 18.90 -6.05
C ALA A 125 2.63 18.22 -4.67
N GLU A 126 1.47 18.11 -4.01
CA GLU A 126 1.31 17.39 -2.74
C GLU A 126 1.43 15.87 -2.92
N THR A 127 1.25 15.33 -4.13
CA THR A 127 1.37 13.89 -4.37
C THR A 127 2.84 13.45 -4.28
N PRO A 128 3.18 12.50 -3.38
CA PRO A 128 4.55 11.97 -3.29
C PRO A 128 4.88 11.13 -4.53
N ILE A 129 6.13 11.22 -5.00
CA ILE A 129 6.61 10.35 -6.07
C ILE A 129 7.01 9.01 -5.45
N VAL A 130 6.35 7.93 -5.87
CA VAL A 130 6.56 6.57 -5.37
C VAL A 130 7.14 5.73 -6.49
N ARG A 131 8.45 5.48 -6.43
CA ARG A 131 9.15 4.71 -7.47
C ARG A 131 8.79 3.22 -7.39
N HIS A 132 8.63 2.61 -8.57
CA HIS A 132 8.46 1.17 -8.65
C HIS A 132 9.71 0.46 -8.12
N VAL A 133 9.52 -0.43 -7.15
CA VAL A 133 10.58 -1.28 -6.60
C VAL A 133 10.63 -2.56 -7.41
N LYS A 134 11.72 -2.76 -8.17
CA LYS A 134 11.89 -3.93 -9.04
C LYS A 134 11.87 -5.23 -8.24
N VAL A 135 11.35 -6.29 -8.84
CA VAL A 135 11.52 -7.66 -8.33
C VAL A 135 13.01 -8.01 -8.34
N LYS A 136 13.52 -8.54 -7.22
CA LYS A 136 14.87 -9.11 -7.12
C LYS A 136 14.99 -10.22 -8.17
N GLY A 137 16.06 -10.20 -8.96
CA GLY A 137 16.21 -10.90 -10.25
C GLY A 137 15.50 -12.24 -10.38
N ASN A 138 16.01 -13.28 -9.74
CA ASN A 138 15.52 -14.65 -9.85
C ASN A 138 14.31 -14.97 -8.96
N LYS A 139 13.69 -13.96 -8.34
CA LYS A 139 12.52 -14.20 -7.49
C LYS A 139 11.30 -14.49 -8.35
N SER A 140 10.67 -15.64 -8.07
CA SER A 140 9.40 -16.07 -8.66
C SER A 140 8.36 -16.20 -7.55
N PRO A 141 7.08 -15.83 -7.73
CA PRO A 141 6.04 -16.09 -6.72
C PRO A 141 5.96 -17.55 -6.25
N PHE A 142 6.56 -18.49 -6.99
CA PHE A 142 6.61 -19.92 -6.70
C PHE A 142 8.01 -20.41 -6.26
N ASP A 143 8.91 -19.51 -5.85
CA ASP A 143 10.28 -19.85 -5.42
C ASP A 143 10.40 -20.27 -3.95
N GLY A 144 9.28 -20.40 -3.24
CA GLY A 144 9.24 -20.71 -1.80
C GLY A 144 9.54 -19.53 -0.89
N ASP A 145 9.95 -18.34 -1.38
CA ASP A 145 10.21 -17.18 -0.51
C ASP A 145 8.91 -16.46 -0.13
N LEU A 146 8.12 -17.15 0.70
CA LEU A 146 6.86 -16.70 1.26
C LEU A 146 6.99 -15.32 1.90
N THR A 147 8.07 -15.09 2.65
CA THR A 147 8.27 -13.83 3.37
C THR A 147 8.42 -12.66 2.40
N TYR A 148 9.21 -12.81 1.34
CA TYR A 148 9.39 -11.78 0.32
C TYR A 148 8.09 -11.49 -0.44
N TRP A 149 7.36 -12.52 -0.86
CA TRP A 149 6.15 -12.34 -1.65
C TRP A 149 4.95 -11.87 -0.83
N ALA A 150 4.76 -12.40 0.38
CA ALA A 150 3.70 -11.97 1.28
C ALA A 150 3.89 -10.53 1.76
N SER A 151 5.13 -10.11 2.07
CA SER A 151 5.41 -8.72 2.46
C SER A 151 5.21 -7.73 1.30
N ARG A 152 5.50 -8.15 0.07
CA ARG A 152 5.32 -7.31 -1.13
C ARG A 152 3.87 -7.24 -1.60
N MET A 153 3.22 -8.38 -1.78
CA MET A 153 1.86 -8.47 -2.33
C MET A 153 0.79 -8.16 -1.28
N GLY A 154 1.06 -8.45 0.00
CA GLY A 154 0.07 -8.36 1.08
C GLY A 154 -1.00 -9.45 1.05
N LYS A 155 -0.97 -10.31 0.03
CA LYS A 155 -1.78 -11.52 -0.15
C LYS A 155 -0.91 -12.56 -0.87
N HIS A 156 -0.96 -13.81 -0.44
CA HIS A 156 -0.26 -14.93 -1.08
C HIS A 156 -1.09 -16.20 -0.87
N PRO A 157 -1.17 -17.13 -1.84
CA PRO A 157 -2.02 -18.32 -1.71
C PRO A 157 -1.65 -19.21 -0.51
N GLU A 158 -0.37 -19.34 -0.23
CA GLU A 158 0.17 -20.26 0.80
C GLU A 158 0.20 -19.66 2.22
N VAL A 159 -0.09 -18.36 2.39
CA VAL A 159 -0.21 -17.74 3.72
C VAL A 159 -1.56 -17.06 3.90
N SER A 160 -2.12 -17.17 5.10
CA SER A 160 -3.39 -16.52 5.41
C SER A 160 -3.32 -15.00 5.18
N THR A 161 -4.44 -14.39 4.77
CA THR A 161 -4.50 -12.94 4.56
C THR A 161 -4.11 -12.15 5.82
N ARG A 162 -4.41 -12.69 7.01
CA ARG A 162 -4.03 -12.10 8.29
C ARG A 162 -2.50 -12.04 8.45
N VAL A 163 -1.81 -13.16 8.20
CA VAL A 163 -0.34 -13.23 8.26
C VAL A 163 0.31 -12.36 7.18
N ALA A 164 -0.16 -12.42 5.93
CA ALA A 164 0.38 -11.59 4.85
C ALA A 164 0.22 -10.07 5.12
N THR A 165 -0.90 -9.67 5.72
CA THR A 165 -1.14 -8.28 6.14
C THR A 165 -0.17 -7.86 7.23
N LEU A 166 0.07 -8.70 8.24
CA LEU A 166 1.01 -8.42 9.34
C LEU A 166 2.47 -8.41 8.85
N LEU A 167 2.87 -9.35 8.00
CA LEU A 167 4.18 -9.36 7.32
C LEU A 167 4.44 -8.05 6.59
N LYS A 168 3.46 -7.57 5.82
CA LYS A 168 3.56 -6.27 5.13
C LYS A 168 3.65 -5.11 6.11
N LYS A 169 2.78 -5.07 7.14
CA LYS A 169 2.76 -4.03 8.17
C LYS A 169 4.09 -3.94 8.93
N GLN A 170 4.68 -5.09 9.28
CA GLN A 170 5.93 -5.21 10.03
C GLN A 170 7.18 -5.24 9.15
N LYS A 171 7.05 -5.04 7.83
CA LYS A 171 8.16 -5.07 6.87
C LYS A 171 8.97 -6.37 6.93
N GLY A 172 8.28 -7.49 7.13
CA GLY A 172 8.86 -8.83 7.22
C GLY A 172 9.67 -9.10 8.49
N LYS A 173 9.55 -8.26 9.53
CA LYS A 173 10.29 -8.40 10.78
C LYS A 173 9.39 -8.90 11.91
N CYS A 174 9.94 -9.74 12.78
CA CYS A 174 9.32 -10.14 14.04
C CYS A 174 9.24 -8.93 14.98
N ALA A 175 8.08 -8.70 15.60
CA ALA A 175 7.88 -7.54 16.47
C ALA A 175 8.60 -7.65 17.83
N HIS A 176 9.05 -8.85 18.21
CA HIS A 176 9.73 -9.12 19.47
C HIS A 176 11.26 -9.07 19.35
N CYS A 177 11.85 -9.84 18.43
CA CYS A 177 13.31 -9.87 18.25
C CYS A 177 13.83 -8.91 17.18
N GLY A 178 12.97 -8.33 16.35
CA GLY A 178 13.35 -7.42 15.26
C GLY A 178 14.01 -8.08 14.04
N LEU A 179 14.26 -9.39 14.07
CA LEU A 179 14.84 -10.15 12.97
C LEU A 179 13.81 -10.37 11.85
N THR A 180 14.29 -10.46 10.61
CA THR A 180 13.44 -10.79 9.46
C THR A 180 13.05 -12.27 9.47
N PHE A 181 11.79 -12.54 9.14
CA PHE A 181 11.33 -13.90 8.86
C PHE A 181 12.05 -14.47 7.63
N ARG A 182 12.34 -15.75 7.65
CA ARG A 182 12.89 -16.52 6.54
C ARG A 182 11.90 -17.59 6.11
N ASP A 183 12.12 -18.12 4.91
CA ASP A 183 11.38 -19.31 4.51
C ASP A 183 11.66 -20.47 5.48
N GLY A 184 10.62 -21.21 5.85
CA GLY A 184 10.63 -22.24 6.90
C GLY A 184 10.45 -21.74 8.34
N ASP A 185 10.48 -20.41 8.60
CA ASP A 185 10.21 -19.90 9.95
C ASP A 185 8.75 -20.15 10.37
N LEU A 186 8.56 -20.64 11.59
CA LEU A 186 7.23 -20.77 12.19
C LEU A 186 6.76 -19.41 12.70
N MET A 187 5.81 -18.82 11.97
CA MET A 187 5.20 -17.52 12.27
C MET A 187 3.89 -17.70 13.04
N GLU A 188 3.75 -16.98 14.16
CA GLU A 188 2.53 -16.99 14.97
C GLU A 188 1.97 -15.58 15.15
N VAL A 189 0.64 -15.46 15.12
CA VAL A 189 -0.06 -14.20 15.34
C VAL A 189 -0.32 -14.05 16.83
N ASP A 190 0.16 -12.95 17.40
CA ASP A 190 0.07 -12.61 18.82
C ASP A 190 -0.65 -11.27 19.02
N HIS A 191 -1.23 -11.07 20.20
CA HIS A 191 -1.82 -9.80 20.61
C HIS A 191 -0.81 -8.99 21.42
N ILE A 192 -0.55 -7.73 21.01
CA ILE A 192 0.34 -6.80 21.72
C ILE A 192 -0.12 -6.66 23.18
N ILE A 193 -1.41 -6.35 23.37
CA ILE A 193 -2.08 -6.46 24.66
C ILE A 193 -2.80 -7.82 24.67
N PRO A 194 -2.45 -8.75 25.57
CA PRO A 194 -3.12 -10.04 25.67
C PRO A 194 -4.63 -9.91 25.87
N LYS A 195 -5.42 -10.84 25.33
CA LYS A 195 -6.88 -10.85 25.50
C LYS A 195 -7.30 -10.86 26.98
N GLY A 196 -6.59 -11.61 27.82
CA GLY A 196 -6.85 -11.66 29.27
C GLY A 196 -6.65 -10.31 29.98
N LYS A 197 -5.91 -9.38 29.38
CA LYS A 197 -5.71 -8.00 29.88
C LYS A 197 -6.56 -6.97 29.12
N GLY A 198 -7.65 -7.41 28.47
CA GLY A 198 -8.56 -6.53 27.73
C GLY A 198 -8.15 -6.22 26.28
N GLY A 199 -7.17 -6.93 25.73
CA GLY A 199 -6.74 -6.76 24.35
C GLY A 199 -7.81 -7.17 23.32
N LYS A 200 -8.10 -6.27 22.37
CA LYS A 200 -9.07 -6.53 21.28
C LYS A 200 -8.42 -7.28 20.11
N ASP A 201 -9.20 -8.05 19.36
CA ASP A 201 -8.74 -8.76 18.14
C ASP A 201 -8.75 -7.85 16.90
N THR A 202 -8.07 -6.70 16.98
CA THR A 202 -7.97 -5.71 15.90
C THR A 202 -6.56 -5.67 15.32
N TYR A 203 -6.41 -5.35 14.02
CA TYR A 203 -5.09 -5.25 13.38
C TYR A 203 -4.14 -4.22 14.04
N SER A 204 -4.67 -3.27 14.81
CA SER A 204 -3.88 -2.36 15.64
C SER A 204 -3.21 -3.07 16.82
N ASN A 205 -3.86 -4.09 17.39
CA ASN A 205 -3.39 -4.88 18.52
C ASN A 205 -2.77 -6.24 18.11
N LEU A 206 -2.78 -6.58 16.83
CA LEU A 206 -2.15 -7.80 16.32
C LEU A 206 -0.71 -7.54 15.87
N GLN A 207 0.16 -8.51 16.15
CA GLN A 207 1.53 -8.60 15.69
C GLN A 207 1.90 -10.03 15.29
N LEU A 208 2.93 -10.18 14.47
CA LEU A 208 3.47 -11.45 14.01
C LEU A 208 4.84 -11.68 14.65
N LEU A 209 5.01 -12.85 15.26
CA LEU A 209 6.21 -13.24 15.99
C LEU A 209 6.75 -14.58 15.46
N HIS A 210 8.05 -14.82 15.64
CA HIS A 210 8.57 -16.18 15.60
C HIS A 210 7.95 -16.99 16.72
N ARG A 211 7.74 -18.29 16.52
CA ARG A 211 7.19 -19.19 17.55
C ARG A 211 7.93 -19.07 18.89
N HIS A 212 9.26 -19.14 18.89
CA HIS A 212 10.03 -18.99 20.13
C HIS A 212 9.86 -17.60 20.77
N CYS A 213 9.74 -16.54 19.96
CA CYS A 213 9.51 -15.19 20.47
C CYS A 213 8.12 -15.04 21.11
N HIS A 214 7.13 -15.75 20.58
CA HIS A 214 5.79 -15.78 21.15
C HIS A 214 5.79 -16.52 22.49
N ASP A 215 6.53 -17.62 22.61
CA ASP A 215 6.73 -18.33 23.87
C ASP A 215 7.41 -17.42 24.92
N ASP A 216 8.50 -16.74 24.55
CA ASP A 216 9.22 -15.78 25.42
C ASP A 216 8.34 -14.62 25.88
N LYS A 217 7.53 -14.07 24.96
CA LYS A 217 6.59 -12.99 25.28
C LYS A 217 5.49 -13.49 26.22
N THR A 218 4.92 -14.66 25.95
CA THR A 218 3.84 -15.24 26.77
C THR A 218 4.30 -15.49 28.19
N ALA A 219 5.54 -15.97 28.37
CA ALA A 219 6.17 -16.14 29.66
C ALA A 219 6.34 -14.81 30.42
N ARG A 220 6.75 -13.73 29.73
CA ARG A 220 6.88 -12.39 30.34
C ARG A 220 5.55 -11.72 30.64
N ASP A 221 4.56 -11.89 29.78
CA ASP A 221 3.25 -11.24 29.93
C ASP A 221 2.39 -11.88 31.04
N GLY A 222 2.79 -13.06 31.55
CA GLY A 222 2.04 -13.81 32.55
C GLY A 222 0.71 -14.36 32.03
N SER A 223 0.59 -14.55 30.70
CA SER A 223 -0.67 -14.97 30.05
C SER A 223 -0.91 -16.48 30.08
N LEU A 224 -0.18 -17.22 30.91
CA LEU A 224 -0.19 -18.69 31.00
C LEU A 224 -1.57 -19.27 31.32
N ASN A 225 -2.48 -18.49 31.91
CA ASN A 225 -3.79 -18.97 32.35
C ASN A 225 -4.85 -19.07 31.23
N CYS A 226 -4.52 -18.80 29.96
CA CYS A 226 -5.51 -18.86 28.87
C CYS A 226 -5.10 -19.74 27.66
N ALA A 227 -3.90 -20.33 27.67
CA ALA A 227 -3.43 -21.17 26.58
C ALA A 227 -3.89 -22.63 26.78
N ARG A 228 -4.86 -23.07 25.98
CA ARG A 228 -5.21 -24.49 25.82
C ARG A 228 -3.94 -25.22 25.38
N VAL A 229 -3.35 -26.03 26.26
CA VAL A 229 -2.14 -26.82 26.01
C VAL A 229 -2.33 -27.59 24.70
N LYS A 230 -1.65 -27.16 23.63
CA LYS A 230 -1.47 -28.02 22.45
C LYS A 230 -0.36 -29.00 22.80
N ALA A 231 -0.77 -30.14 23.35
CA ALA A 231 0.12 -31.27 23.56
C ALA A 231 0.85 -31.58 22.23
N ARG A 232 2.17 -31.63 22.30
CA ARG A 232 2.98 -32.19 21.21
C ARG A 232 2.62 -33.68 21.12
N ILE A 233 2.02 -34.09 20.01
CA ILE A 233 2.07 -35.51 19.64
C ILE A 233 3.51 -35.74 19.19
N SER A 234 4.34 -36.24 20.08
CA SER A 234 5.59 -36.89 19.69
C SER A 234 5.20 -38.24 19.12
N GLU A 235 5.14 -38.36 17.79
CA GLU A 235 5.20 -39.68 17.17
C GLU A 235 6.57 -40.26 17.50
N LYS A 236 6.59 -41.25 18.40
CA LYS A 236 7.76 -42.09 18.61
C LYS A 236 8.02 -42.84 17.29
N PRO A 237 9.25 -42.87 16.76
CA PRO A 237 9.57 -43.77 15.67
C PRO A 237 9.44 -45.19 16.21
N CYS A 238 8.53 -45.98 15.64
CA CYS A 238 8.50 -47.42 15.87
C CYS A 238 9.62 -48.05 15.06
N ASP A 239 10.62 -48.58 15.77
CA ASP A 239 11.70 -49.39 15.21
C ASP A 239 11.16 -50.63 14.47
N ALA A 240 11.87 -50.96 13.41
CA ALA A 240 11.53 -51.89 12.35
C ALA A 240 11.30 -53.35 12.79
N LYS A 241 10.46 -54.06 12.03
CA LYS A 241 10.66 -55.49 11.77
C LYS A 241 10.68 -55.77 10.27
N VAL A 242 11.88 -56.15 9.83
CA VAL A 242 12.18 -56.83 8.57
C VAL A 242 11.58 -58.22 8.62
N ALA A 243 10.69 -58.56 7.68
CA ALA A 243 10.48 -59.94 7.24
C ALA A 243 9.85 -59.94 5.84
N ARG A 244 10.64 -60.43 4.88
CA ARG A 244 10.21 -60.87 3.54
C ARG A 244 9.40 -62.16 3.69
N THR A 245 8.29 -62.28 2.97
CA THR A 245 7.85 -63.58 2.43
C THR A 245 7.60 -63.44 0.93
N VAL A 246 8.47 -64.14 0.21
CA VAL A 246 8.38 -64.43 -1.22
C VAL A 246 7.17 -65.34 -1.43
N LEU A 247 6.21 -64.94 -2.26
CA LEU A 247 5.30 -65.89 -2.90
C LEU A 247 5.76 -66.13 -4.32
N LYS A 248 6.31 -67.33 -4.53
CA LYS A 248 6.64 -67.91 -5.83
C LYS A 248 5.36 -68.16 -6.63
N THR A 249 5.53 -68.06 -7.94
CA THR A 249 4.63 -68.49 -9.02
C THR A 249 4.28 -69.98 -8.95
N SER A 250 3.04 -70.34 -9.34
CA SER A 250 2.74 -71.62 -9.99
C SER A 250 1.72 -71.41 -11.13
N GLN A 251 1.94 -72.18 -12.18
CA GLN A 251 1.43 -72.07 -13.55
C GLN A 251 0.33 -73.13 -13.81
N ARG A 252 -0.42 -72.94 -14.92
CA ARG A 252 -1.42 -73.84 -15.56
C ARG A 252 -2.80 -73.78 -14.90
N GLY A 253 -3.91 -73.54 -15.60
CA GLY A 253 -4.25 -73.66 -17.03
C GLY A 253 -5.50 -74.53 -17.10
N ASP A 254 -6.60 -74.03 -17.67
CA ASP A 254 -7.56 -74.81 -18.47
C ASP A 254 -8.66 -73.93 -19.06
N SER A 255 -9.26 -74.50 -20.10
CA SER A 255 -9.91 -73.87 -21.24
C SER A 255 -11.43 -73.98 -21.17
N LEU A 256 -12.10 -73.16 -21.99
CA LEU A 256 -13.41 -73.39 -22.65
C LEU A 256 -14.65 -73.55 -21.75
N THR A 257 -15.50 -72.54 -21.78
CA THR A 257 -16.86 -72.63 -22.38
C THR A 257 -17.37 -71.23 -22.68
#